data_AF-A0A844AYN8-F1
#
_entry.id   AF-A0A844AYN8-F1
#
_cell.length_a   1.000
_cell.length_b   1.000
_cell.length_c   1.000
_cell.angle_alpha   90.00
_cell.angle_beta   90.00
_cell.angle_gamma   90.00
#
_symmetry.space_group_name_H-M   'P 1'
#
loop_
_entity.id
_entity.type
_entity.pdbx_description
1 polymer ?
#
loop_
_entity_poly.entity_id
_entity_poly.type
_entity_poly.pdbx_seq_one_letter_code
_entity_poly.pdbx_strand_id
1 'polypeptide(L)'
;MPGGWLVSTMWTPVCGQGWADTAACFIGMWSAMMVVMMLPSIAPVLWRARQAWRDRGQRCAGALVAMMAAGYFGVCVATGAGIFVLVAALVEAAMQFPALARAAPVWFAAVVLLAGGYQFTAAKSRELAGCRPTTCDVPQGTSTWRCLAALRHGMRLGGRCTRACAGLTAILLVVGVMDWRAMAVVGAAITAERLAPQGERVAWVVGALSLVAGVYLMTHALWS
;
A
#
# COMPACT_ATOMS: atom_id res chain seq x y z
N MET A 1 -15.87 -29.17 8.36
CA MET A 1 -15.35 -29.05 6.98
C MET A 1 -13.91 -28.59 7.04
N PRO A 2 -12.93 -29.40 6.59
CA PRO A 2 -11.54 -28.97 6.46
C PRO A 2 -11.41 -28.12 5.18
N GLY A 3 -11.03 -26.85 5.32
CA GLY A 3 -10.90 -25.92 4.17
C GLY A 3 -11.43 -24.50 4.40
N GLY A 4 -12.06 -24.21 5.55
CA GLY A 4 -12.61 -22.88 5.87
C GLY A 4 -11.61 -21.72 5.96
N TRP A 5 -10.30 -22.02 5.90
CA TRP A 5 -9.22 -21.03 5.91
C TRP A 5 -8.76 -20.61 4.51
N LEU A 6 -9.05 -21.40 3.47
CA LEU A 6 -8.43 -21.21 2.16
C LEU A 6 -9.22 -20.29 1.24
N VAL A 7 -10.51 -20.15 1.48
CA VAL A 7 -11.37 -19.33 0.64
C VAL A 7 -12.45 -18.78 1.55
N SER A 8 -12.22 -17.62 2.17
CA SER A 8 -13.35 -16.76 2.48
C SER A 8 -14.14 -16.67 1.18
N THR A 9 -15.44 -16.96 1.22
CA THR A 9 -16.44 -16.88 0.12
C THR A 9 -16.46 -15.54 -0.64
N MET A 10 -15.54 -14.64 -0.31
CA MET A 10 -15.38 -13.26 -0.77
C MET A 10 -14.36 -13.10 -1.91
N TRP A 11 -13.48 -14.07 -2.19
CA TRP A 11 -12.57 -14.04 -3.35
C TRP A 11 -13.14 -14.75 -4.59
N THR A 12 -14.25 -15.45 -4.43
CA THR A 12 -14.98 -16.05 -5.55
C THR A 12 -15.99 -15.04 -6.07
N PRO A 13 -16.06 -14.80 -7.40
CA PRO A 13 -17.11 -13.97 -7.97
C PRO A 13 -18.47 -14.45 -7.47
N VAL A 14 -19.24 -13.55 -6.87
CA VAL A 14 -20.62 -13.81 -6.46
C VAL A 14 -21.38 -14.18 -7.73
N CYS A 15 -22.13 -15.30 -7.72
CA CYS A 15 -22.82 -15.86 -8.88
C CYS A 15 -23.43 -14.76 -9.77
N GLY A 16 -22.81 -14.51 -10.94
CA GLY A 16 -23.25 -13.51 -11.92
C GLY A 16 -22.31 -12.32 -12.16
N GLN A 17 -21.25 -12.11 -11.36
CA GLN A 17 -20.24 -11.07 -11.63
C GLN A 17 -19.04 -11.60 -12.42
N GLY A 18 -18.62 -10.87 -13.47
CA GLY A 18 -17.38 -11.16 -14.18
C GLY A 18 -16.15 -10.71 -13.39
N TRP A 19 -14.99 -11.30 -13.67
CA TRP A 19 -13.69 -10.90 -13.09
C TRP A 19 -13.39 -9.40 -13.22
N ALA A 20 -13.92 -8.76 -14.28
CA ALA A 20 -13.81 -7.32 -14.51
C ALA A 20 -14.59 -6.48 -13.48
N ASP A 21 -15.78 -6.91 -13.05
CA ASP A 21 -16.57 -6.20 -12.05
C ASP A 21 -15.92 -6.31 -10.67
N THR A 22 -15.42 -7.49 -10.32
CA THR A 22 -14.66 -7.69 -9.07
C THR A 22 -13.39 -6.84 -9.05
N ALA A 23 -12.67 -6.77 -10.18
CA ALA A 23 -11.50 -5.90 -10.32
C ALA A 23 -11.87 -4.41 -10.19
N ALA A 24 -12.96 -3.97 -10.81
CA ALA A 24 -13.43 -2.59 -10.74
C ALA A 24 -13.83 -2.20 -9.31
N CYS A 25 -14.59 -3.04 -8.60
CA CYS A 25 -14.94 -2.83 -7.19
C CYS A 25 -13.71 -2.80 -6.28
N PHE A 26 -12.77 -3.75 -6.48
CA PHE A 26 -11.52 -3.80 -5.73
C PHE A 26 -10.68 -2.54 -5.94
N ILE A 27 -10.45 -2.16 -7.21
CA ILE A 27 -9.67 -0.96 -7.54
C ILE A 27 -10.38 0.28 -7.02
N GLY A 28 -11.71 0.37 -7.11
CA GLY A 28 -12.49 1.49 -6.56
C GLY A 28 -12.31 1.63 -5.05
N MET A 29 -12.50 0.55 -4.31
CA MET A 29 -12.35 0.52 -2.85
C MET A 29 -10.90 0.77 -2.42
N TRP A 30 -9.94 0.10 -3.07
CA TRP A 30 -8.50 0.29 -2.87
C TRP A 30 -8.09 1.74 -3.12
N SER A 31 -8.56 2.34 -4.22
CA SER A 31 -8.24 3.72 -4.58
C SER A 31 -8.83 4.69 -3.56
N ALA A 32 -10.11 4.55 -3.20
CA ALA A 32 -10.74 5.37 -2.18
C ALA A 32 -9.98 5.29 -0.85
N MET A 33 -9.56 4.08 -0.47
CA MET A 33 -8.87 3.85 0.78
C MET A 33 -7.43 4.37 0.77
N MET A 34 -6.68 4.14 -0.32
CA MET A 34 -5.35 4.71 -0.51
C MET A 34 -5.41 6.24 -0.54
N VAL A 35 -6.47 6.83 -1.13
CA VAL A 35 -6.72 8.27 -1.05
C VAL A 35 -6.86 8.69 0.40
N VAL A 36 -7.75 8.07 1.18
CA VAL A 36 -7.96 8.41 2.60
C VAL A 36 -6.68 8.26 3.44
N MET A 37 -5.96 7.15 3.28
CA MET A 37 -4.77 6.85 4.09
C MET A 37 -3.53 7.64 3.70
N MET A 38 -3.39 7.96 2.42
CA MET A 38 -2.22 8.66 1.91
C MET A 38 -2.41 10.16 1.76
N LEU A 39 -3.65 10.67 1.80
CA LEU A 39 -3.95 12.10 1.92
C LEU A 39 -3.13 12.77 3.03
N PRO A 40 -3.10 12.27 4.28
CA PRO A 40 -2.35 12.92 5.35
C PRO A 40 -0.84 12.96 5.09
N SER A 41 -0.30 11.98 4.35
CA SER A 41 1.12 11.96 3.99
C SER A 41 1.48 13.00 2.94
N ILE A 42 0.61 13.19 1.94
CA ILE A 42 0.89 14.03 0.78
C ILE A 42 0.37 15.46 0.94
N ALA A 43 -0.68 15.67 1.75
CA ALA A 43 -1.26 16.98 2.03
C ALA A 43 -0.22 18.04 2.48
N PRO A 44 0.65 17.79 3.48
CA PRO A 44 1.63 18.80 3.90
C PRO A 44 2.69 19.06 2.82
N VAL A 45 2.98 18.08 1.96
CA VAL A 45 3.93 18.23 0.85
C VAL A 45 3.31 19.04 -0.29
N LEU A 46 2.08 18.73 -0.69
CA LEU A 46 1.34 19.48 -1.71
C LEU A 46 1.09 20.91 -1.27
N TRP A 47 0.78 21.12 0.01
CA TRP A 47 0.60 22.45 0.58
C TRP A 47 1.88 23.28 0.51
N ARG A 48 3.01 22.73 0.97
CA ARG A 48 4.32 23.39 0.92
C ARG A 48 4.79 23.64 -0.51
N ALA A 49 4.61 22.67 -1.41
CA ALA A 49 4.90 22.84 -2.83
C ALA A 49 4.05 23.96 -3.45
N ARG A 50 2.74 23.98 -3.14
CA ARG A 50 1.82 25.03 -3.62
C ARG A 50 2.24 26.42 -3.15
N GLN A 51 2.57 26.57 -1.86
CA GLN A 51 3.04 27.84 -1.30
C GLN A 51 4.36 28.26 -1.93
N ALA A 52 5.38 27.40 -1.91
CA ALA A 52 6.69 27.70 -2.46
C ALA A 52 6.63 28.10 -3.95
N TRP A 53 5.76 27.46 -4.74
CA TRP A 53 5.61 27.79 -6.16
C TRP A 53 4.82 29.08 -6.36
N ARG A 54 3.81 29.37 -5.52
CA ARG A 54 3.08 30.65 -5.55
C ARG A 54 3.99 31.81 -5.17
N ASP A 55 4.80 31.67 -4.13
CA ASP A 55 5.70 32.71 -3.63
C ASP A 55 6.78 33.04 -4.67
N ARG A 56 7.19 32.07 -5.49
CA ARG A 56 8.09 32.27 -6.64
C ARG A 56 7.38 32.71 -7.93
N GLY A 57 6.13 33.15 -7.85
CA GLY A 57 5.40 33.76 -8.97
C GLY A 57 4.84 32.79 -10.03
N GLN A 58 4.77 31.48 -9.76
CA GLN A 58 4.21 30.53 -10.74
C GLN A 58 2.69 30.62 -10.83
N ARG A 59 2.19 31.19 -11.94
CA ARG A 59 0.75 31.30 -12.25
C ARG A 59 0.04 29.94 -12.35
N CYS A 60 0.77 28.87 -12.69
CA CYS A 60 0.24 27.51 -12.85
C CYS A 60 0.51 26.58 -11.64
N ALA A 61 0.80 27.12 -10.45
CA ALA A 61 1.13 26.31 -9.27
C ALA A 61 0.05 25.25 -8.96
N GLY A 62 -1.24 25.59 -9.12
CA GLY A 62 -2.35 24.64 -8.92
C GLY A 62 -2.29 23.44 -9.88
N ALA A 63 -2.05 23.68 -11.16
CA ALA A 63 -1.94 22.62 -12.17
C ALA A 63 -0.74 21.71 -11.92
N LEU A 64 0.42 22.28 -11.52
CA LEU A 64 1.61 21.50 -11.19
C LEU A 64 1.38 20.61 -9.96
N VAL A 65 0.68 21.11 -8.94
CA VAL A 65 0.35 20.34 -7.73
C VAL A 65 -0.63 19.22 -8.08
N ALA A 66 -1.59 19.47 -8.96
CA ALA A 66 -2.50 18.44 -9.47
C ALA A 66 -1.74 17.34 -10.24
N MET A 67 -0.77 17.69 -11.09
CA MET A 67 0.08 16.72 -11.79
C MET A 67 0.93 15.91 -10.83
N MET A 68 1.47 16.53 -9.77
CA MET A 68 2.20 15.81 -8.73
C MET A 68 1.30 14.82 -7.98
N ALA A 69 0.08 15.22 -7.61
CA ALA A 69 -0.90 14.33 -6.99
C ALA A 69 -1.30 13.19 -7.94
N ALA A 70 -1.52 13.47 -9.22
CA ALA A 70 -1.86 12.47 -10.23
C ALA A 70 -0.76 11.40 -10.36
N GLY A 71 0.51 11.80 -10.37
CA GLY A 71 1.63 10.84 -10.42
C GLY A 71 1.72 9.97 -9.16
N TYR A 72 1.41 10.54 -8.00
CA TYR A 72 1.39 9.81 -6.74
C TYR A 72 0.27 8.77 -6.68
N PHE A 73 -0.97 9.19 -6.97
CA PHE A 73 -2.13 8.31 -6.97
C PHE A 73 -2.05 7.27 -8.08
N GLY A 74 -1.47 7.63 -9.24
CA GLY A 74 -1.21 6.68 -10.32
C GLY A 74 -0.35 5.49 -9.88
N VAL A 75 0.71 5.73 -9.10
CA VAL A 75 1.53 4.64 -8.54
C VAL A 75 0.74 3.81 -7.53
N CYS A 76 -0.10 4.44 -6.70
CA CYS A 76 -0.94 3.75 -5.72
C CYS A 76 -1.95 2.80 -6.40
N VAL A 77 -2.59 3.28 -7.46
CA VAL A 77 -3.53 2.50 -8.28
C VAL A 77 -2.81 1.37 -9.01
N ALA A 78 -1.67 1.66 -9.65
CA ALA A 78 -0.87 0.65 -10.35
C ALA A 78 -0.41 -0.46 -9.39
N THR A 79 -0.05 -0.12 -8.16
CA THR A 79 0.30 -1.09 -7.12
C THR A 79 -0.91 -1.97 -6.77
N GLY A 80 -2.08 -1.38 -6.55
CA GLY A 80 -3.31 -2.13 -6.27
C GLY A 80 -3.69 -3.08 -7.41
N ALA A 81 -3.57 -2.63 -8.65
CA ALA A 81 -3.79 -3.46 -9.83
C ALA A 81 -2.81 -4.64 -9.90
N GLY A 82 -1.51 -4.40 -9.67
CA GLY A 82 -0.51 -5.47 -9.62
C GLY A 82 -0.77 -6.50 -8.51
N ILE A 83 -1.22 -6.03 -7.34
CA ILE A 83 -1.63 -6.89 -6.23
C ILE A 83 -2.84 -7.75 -6.62
N PHE A 84 -3.86 -7.16 -7.24
CA PHE A 84 -5.04 -7.90 -7.69
C PHE A 84 -4.67 -9.01 -8.67
N VAL A 85 -3.83 -8.70 -9.67
CA VAL A 85 -3.35 -9.70 -10.64
C VAL A 85 -2.58 -10.83 -9.94
N LEU A 86 -1.70 -10.49 -9.00
CA LEU A 86 -0.93 -11.48 -8.24
C LEU A 86 -1.85 -12.42 -7.44
N VAL A 87 -2.85 -11.88 -6.75
CA VAL A 87 -3.78 -12.72 -5.96
C VAL A 87 -4.68 -13.55 -6.87
N ALA A 88 -5.22 -12.96 -7.94
CA ALA A 88 -6.04 -13.69 -8.90
C ALA A 88 -5.29 -14.89 -9.49
N ALA A 89 -4.03 -14.69 -9.89
CA ALA A 89 -3.16 -15.76 -10.38
C ALA A 89 -2.87 -16.81 -9.30
N LEU A 90 -2.67 -16.40 -8.04
CA LEU A 90 -2.42 -17.32 -6.93
C LEU A 90 -3.66 -18.18 -6.62
N VAL A 91 -4.85 -17.58 -6.65
CA VAL A 91 -6.13 -18.28 -6.49
C VAL A 91 -6.35 -19.27 -7.62
N GLU A 92 -6.09 -18.87 -8.86
CA GLU A 92 -6.20 -19.74 -10.03
C GLU A 92 -5.23 -20.92 -9.96
N ALA A 93 -3.97 -20.68 -9.56
CA ALA A 93 -2.98 -21.72 -9.34
C ALA A 93 -3.36 -22.68 -8.19
N ALA A 94 -3.93 -22.15 -7.10
CA ALA A 94 -4.40 -22.96 -5.98
C ALA A 94 -5.58 -23.88 -6.38
N MET A 95 -6.44 -23.43 -7.30
CA MET A 95 -7.53 -24.24 -7.87
C MET A 95 -7.01 -25.37 -8.77
N GLN A 96 -5.90 -25.15 -9.48
CA GLN A 96 -5.27 -26.15 -10.35
C GLN A 96 -4.44 -27.18 -9.58
N PHE A 97 -3.82 -26.78 -8.45
CA PHE A 97 -2.92 -27.64 -7.68
C PHE A 97 -3.38 -27.77 -6.21
N PRO A 98 -4.11 -28.84 -5.84
CA PRO A 98 -4.60 -29.03 -4.46
C PRO A 98 -3.47 -29.23 -3.43
N ALA A 99 -2.27 -29.61 -3.86
CA ALA A 99 -1.07 -29.63 -3.01
C ALA A 99 -0.60 -28.22 -2.62
N LEU A 100 -0.78 -27.24 -3.51
CA LEU A 100 -0.46 -25.83 -3.28
C LEU A 100 -1.44 -25.21 -2.26
N ALA A 101 -2.72 -25.55 -2.39
CA ALA A 101 -3.76 -25.14 -1.44
C ALA A 101 -3.46 -25.66 -0.02
N ARG A 102 -2.87 -26.87 0.10
CA ARG A 102 -2.52 -27.46 1.40
C ARG A 102 -1.31 -26.80 2.07
N ALA A 103 -0.39 -26.24 1.28
CA ALA A 103 0.79 -25.53 1.78
C ALA A 103 0.57 -24.01 1.97
N ALA A 104 -0.53 -23.45 1.45
CA ALA A 104 -0.87 -22.03 1.53
C ALA A 104 -0.73 -21.40 2.94
N PRO A 105 -1.17 -22.02 4.07
CA PRO A 105 -0.98 -21.43 5.39
C PRO A 105 0.50 -21.23 5.76
N VAL A 106 1.40 -22.11 5.30
CA VAL A 106 2.85 -21.98 5.52
C VAL A 106 3.43 -20.83 4.69
N TRP A 107 3.01 -20.69 3.43
CA TRP A 107 3.41 -19.56 2.57
C TRP A 107 2.90 -18.23 3.11
N PHE A 108 1.65 -18.18 3.57
CA PHE A 108 1.06 -17.01 4.21
C PHE A 108 1.79 -16.61 5.49
N ALA A 109 2.12 -17.59 6.35
CA ALA A 109 2.92 -17.34 7.55
C ALA A 109 4.32 -16.81 7.19
N ALA A 110 4.98 -17.37 6.16
CA ALA A 110 6.27 -16.89 5.68
C ALA A 110 6.19 -15.44 5.15
N VAL A 111 5.13 -15.10 4.39
CA VAL A 111 4.90 -13.72 3.91
C VAL A 111 4.70 -12.76 5.09
N VAL A 112 3.92 -13.13 6.10
CA VAL A 112 3.71 -12.30 7.31
C VAL A 112 5.01 -12.11 8.09
N LEU A 113 5.82 -13.17 8.23
CA LEU A 113 7.12 -13.09 8.91
C LEU A 113 8.12 -12.20 8.15
N LEU A 114 8.22 -12.36 6.83
CA LEU A 114 9.06 -11.51 5.98
C LEU A 114 8.59 -10.06 6.00
N ALA A 115 7.27 -9.84 5.97
CA ALA A 115 6.67 -8.51 6.07
C ALA A 115 6.93 -7.86 7.43
N GLY A 116 6.81 -8.62 8.52
CA GLY A 116 7.17 -8.18 9.87
C GLY A 116 8.65 -7.82 9.97
N GLY A 117 9.54 -8.68 9.45
CA GLY A 117 10.97 -8.42 9.36
C GLY A 117 11.32 -7.16 8.56
N TYR A 118 10.61 -6.93 7.44
CA TYR A 118 10.76 -5.71 6.64
C TYR A 118 10.47 -4.44 7.45
N GLN A 119 9.55 -4.50 8.43
CA GLN A 119 9.26 -3.35 9.30
C GLN A 119 10.44 -2.90 10.16
N PHE A 120 11.37 -3.80 10.48
CA PHE A 120 12.57 -3.52 11.28
C PHE A 120 13.77 -3.08 10.44
N THR A 121 13.66 -3.09 9.11
CA THR A 121 14.80 -2.77 8.25
C THR A 121 15.12 -1.27 8.25
N ALA A 122 16.42 -0.95 8.29
CA ALA A 122 16.90 0.41 8.08
C ALA A 122 16.51 0.99 6.70
N ALA A 123 16.12 0.13 5.75
CA ALA A 123 15.54 0.53 4.48
C ALA A 123 14.18 1.21 4.67
N LYS A 124 13.28 0.66 5.51
CA LYS A 124 11.97 1.26 5.81
C LYS A 124 12.13 2.63 6.50
N SER A 125 13.03 2.76 7.47
CA SER A 125 13.24 4.03 8.17
C SER A 125 13.80 5.12 7.25
N ARG A 126 14.72 4.76 6.34
CA ARG A 126 15.21 5.68 5.29
C ARG A 126 14.11 6.10 4.32
N GLU A 127 13.22 5.19 3.93
CA GLU A 127 12.11 5.51 3.04
C GLU A 127 11.07 6.40 3.71
N LEU A 128 10.72 6.15 4.97
CA LEU A 128 9.84 7.00 5.78
C LEU A 128 10.40 8.42 5.92
N ALA A 129 11.70 8.57 6.20
CA ALA A 129 12.36 9.87 6.20
C ALA A 129 12.31 10.54 4.81
N GLY A 130 12.53 9.76 3.74
CA GLY A 130 12.46 10.21 2.35
C GLY A 130 11.07 10.54 1.83
N CYS A 131 10.00 10.15 2.55
CA CYS A 131 8.61 10.54 2.28
C CYS A 131 8.27 11.94 2.79
N ARG A 132 9.14 12.57 3.60
CA ARG A 132 8.96 13.93 4.12
C ARG A 132 9.96 14.88 3.45
N PRO A 133 9.76 15.27 2.18
CA PRO A 133 10.67 16.19 1.51
C PRO A 133 10.75 17.51 2.27
N THR A 134 11.96 17.95 2.57
CA THR A 134 12.27 19.21 3.27
C THR A 134 12.20 20.41 2.33
N THR A 135 12.39 20.20 1.03
CA THR A 135 12.30 21.22 -0.01
C THR A 135 11.49 20.74 -1.22
N CYS A 136 10.70 21.66 -1.79
CA CYS A 136 10.00 21.44 -3.05
C CYS A 136 10.55 22.44 -4.07
N ASP A 137 11.55 22.02 -4.85
CA ASP A 137 12.11 22.88 -5.89
C ASP A 137 11.07 23.18 -6.98
N VAL A 138 11.10 24.41 -7.50
CA VAL A 138 10.27 24.79 -8.65
C VAL A 138 10.82 24.12 -9.89
N PRO A 139 10.03 23.32 -10.62
CA PRO A 139 10.43 22.80 -11.91
C PRO A 139 10.76 23.95 -12.87
N GLN A 140 11.98 23.96 -13.42
CA GLN A 140 12.43 24.93 -14.43
C GLN A 140 12.18 24.40 -15.85
N GLY A 141 11.96 25.29 -16.81
CA GLY A 141 11.74 24.96 -18.23
C GLY A 141 10.35 25.28 -18.78
N THR A 142 10.03 24.71 -19.96
CA THR A 142 8.78 24.92 -20.69
C THR A 142 7.56 24.38 -19.92
N SER A 143 6.35 24.83 -20.27
CA SER A 143 5.10 24.40 -19.60
C SER A 143 4.96 22.88 -19.54
N THR A 144 5.19 22.19 -20.65
CA THR A 144 5.14 20.72 -20.74
C THR A 144 6.18 20.05 -19.85
N TRP A 145 7.41 20.58 -19.84
CA TRP A 145 8.49 20.00 -19.04
C TRP A 145 8.27 20.16 -17.54
N ARG A 146 7.69 21.29 -17.12
CA ARG A 146 7.29 21.51 -15.73
C ARG A 146 6.21 20.54 -15.28
N CYS A 147 5.19 20.29 -16.11
CA CYS A 147 4.15 19.30 -15.81
C CYS A 147 4.72 17.89 -15.69
N LEU A 148 5.60 17.48 -16.61
CA LEU A 148 6.23 16.16 -16.54
C LEU A 148 7.16 16.03 -15.32
N ALA A 149 7.92 17.07 -14.99
CA ALA A 149 8.77 17.10 -13.81
C ALA A 149 7.95 16.97 -12.52
N ALA A 150 6.82 17.67 -12.41
CA ALA A 150 5.89 17.55 -11.30
C ALA A 150 5.29 16.13 -11.20
N LEU A 151 4.86 15.56 -12.33
CA LEU A 151 4.36 14.19 -12.40
C LEU A 151 5.42 13.17 -11.95
N ARG A 152 6.65 13.28 -12.46
CA ARG A 152 7.79 12.41 -12.09
C ARG A 152 8.18 12.57 -10.62
N HIS A 153 8.04 13.76 -10.06
CA HIS A 153 8.24 13.99 -8.63
C HIS A 153 7.17 13.26 -7.81
N GLY A 154 5.89 13.39 -8.22
CA GLY A 154 4.77 12.63 -7.65
C GLY A 154 4.97 11.12 -7.70
N MET A 155 5.36 10.58 -8.86
CA MET A 155 5.61 9.13 -9.04
C MET A 155 6.75 8.62 -8.14
N ARG A 156 7.84 9.39 -7.99
CA ARG A 156 8.95 9.02 -7.10
C ARG A 156 8.52 9.02 -5.64
N LEU A 157 7.72 9.99 -5.23
CA LEU A 157 7.15 10.04 -3.88
C LEU A 157 6.21 8.86 -3.65
N GLY A 158 5.34 8.56 -4.63
CA GLY A 158 4.45 7.40 -4.63
C GLY A 158 5.22 6.09 -4.46
N GLY A 159 6.24 5.86 -5.29
CA GLY A 159 7.05 4.64 -5.23
C GLY A 159 7.87 4.48 -3.95
N ARG A 160 8.28 5.57 -3.29
CA ARG A 160 8.86 5.51 -1.93
C ARG A 160 7.79 5.17 -0.90
N CYS A 161 6.60 5.77 -1.01
CA CYS A 161 5.51 5.51 -0.09
C CYS A 161 5.00 4.07 -0.18
N THR A 162 4.90 3.53 -1.38
CA THR A 162 4.51 2.14 -1.61
C THR A 162 5.51 1.17 -1.00
N ARG A 163 6.82 1.41 -1.20
CA ARG A 163 7.86 0.56 -0.62
C ARG A 163 7.85 0.62 0.91
N ALA A 164 7.74 1.81 1.49
CA ALA A 164 7.63 1.97 2.94
C ALA A 164 6.42 1.22 3.54
N CYS A 165 5.30 1.18 2.82
CA CYS A 165 4.09 0.46 3.24
C CYS A 165 4.06 -1.02 2.81
N ALA A 166 5.03 -1.52 2.04
CA ALA A 166 4.97 -2.83 1.40
C ALA A 166 4.77 -3.98 2.39
N GLY A 167 5.41 -3.91 3.56
CA GLY A 167 5.20 -4.91 4.62
C GLY A 167 3.76 -4.93 5.15
N LEU A 168 3.17 -3.76 5.39
CA LEU A 168 1.78 -3.66 5.85
C LEU A 168 0.79 -4.11 4.76
N THR A 169 1.08 -3.78 3.51
CA THR A 169 0.31 -4.25 2.35
C THR A 169 0.38 -5.77 2.21
N ALA A 170 1.55 -6.38 2.42
CA ALA A 170 1.72 -7.83 2.41
C ALA A 170 0.95 -8.52 3.55
N ILE A 171 0.91 -7.93 4.75
CA ILE A 171 0.10 -8.44 5.86
C ILE A 171 -1.39 -8.36 5.53
N LEU A 172 -1.85 -7.22 4.99
CA LEU A 172 -3.25 -7.04 4.57
C LEU A 172 -3.67 -8.06 3.51
N LEU A 173 -2.74 -8.42 2.62
CA LEU A 173 -2.92 -9.47 1.62
C LEU A 173 -3.19 -10.85 2.24
N VAL A 174 -2.48 -11.20 3.30
CA VAL A 174 -2.63 -12.48 4.01
C VAL A 174 -3.90 -12.51 4.87
N VAL A 175 -4.18 -11.44 5.60
CA VAL A 175 -5.36 -11.34 6.48
C VAL A 175 -6.65 -11.22 5.65
N GLY A 176 -6.56 -10.67 4.44
CA GLY A 176 -7.66 -10.53 3.50
C GLY A 176 -7.93 -9.06 3.20
N VAL A 177 -7.71 -8.67 1.95
CA VAL A 177 -7.90 -7.28 1.47
C VAL A 177 -9.38 -6.84 1.55
N MET A 178 -10.34 -7.75 1.71
CA MET A 178 -11.77 -7.40 1.84
C MET A 178 -12.30 -7.36 3.28
N ASP A 179 -11.46 -7.62 4.29
CA ASP A 179 -11.85 -7.38 5.70
C ASP A 179 -11.68 -5.89 6.02
N TRP A 180 -12.80 -5.17 6.11
CA TRP A 180 -12.83 -3.74 6.42
C TRP A 180 -12.14 -3.41 7.76
N ARG A 181 -12.13 -4.35 8.74
CA ARG A 181 -11.49 -4.16 10.04
C ARG A 181 -9.98 -4.29 9.91
N ALA A 182 -9.49 -5.30 9.19
CA ALA A 182 -8.07 -5.45 8.89
C ALA A 182 -7.57 -4.24 8.09
N MET A 183 -8.35 -3.81 7.11
CA MET A 183 -8.12 -2.58 6.36
C MET A 183 -8.05 -1.35 7.25
N ALA A 184 -9.01 -1.14 8.16
CA ALA A 184 -9.01 -0.01 9.08
C ALA A 184 -7.80 -0.01 10.02
N VAL A 185 -7.41 -1.18 10.55
CA VAL A 185 -6.24 -1.33 11.43
C VAL A 185 -4.94 -1.03 10.69
N VAL A 186 -4.76 -1.61 9.50
CA VAL A 186 -3.58 -1.34 8.66
C VAL A 186 -3.52 0.13 8.27
N GLY A 187 -4.67 0.74 8.01
CA GLY A 187 -4.79 2.17 7.80
C GLY A 187 -4.32 3.01 8.95
N ALA A 188 -4.88 2.75 10.12
CA ALA A 188 -4.49 3.43 11.34
C ALA A 188 -2.99 3.26 11.59
N ALA A 189 -2.43 2.07 11.34
CA ALA A 189 -1.00 1.80 11.45
C ALA A 189 -0.18 2.64 10.46
N ILE A 190 -0.51 2.66 9.17
CA ILE A 190 0.18 3.48 8.14
C ILE A 190 0.10 4.97 8.51
N THR A 191 -1.08 5.43 8.93
CA THR A 191 -1.33 6.82 9.33
C THR A 191 -0.52 7.17 10.58
N ALA A 192 -0.48 6.30 11.58
CA ALA A 192 0.31 6.48 12.80
C ALA A 192 1.82 6.47 12.52
N GLU A 193 2.32 5.55 11.69
CA GLU A 193 3.72 5.51 11.26
C GLU A 193 4.16 6.82 10.59
N ARG A 194 3.25 7.47 9.87
CA ARG A 194 3.56 8.69 9.10
C ARG A 194 3.36 9.99 9.86
N LEU A 195 2.39 10.05 10.77
CA LEU A 195 2.07 11.26 11.54
C LEU A 195 2.83 11.33 12.87
N ALA A 196 3.22 10.20 13.44
CA ALA A 196 3.92 10.20 14.71
C ALA A 196 5.32 10.83 14.55
N PRO A 197 5.73 11.73 15.47
CA PRO A 197 7.09 12.27 15.49
C PRO A 197 8.16 11.18 15.70
N GLN A 198 7.75 9.99 16.15
CA GLN A 198 8.57 8.79 16.30
C GLN A 198 8.01 7.63 15.46
N GLY A 199 7.71 7.87 14.17
CA GLY A 199 7.14 6.87 13.26
C GLY A 199 7.90 5.54 13.20
N GLU A 200 9.20 5.57 13.45
CA GLU A 200 10.04 4.38 13.58
C GLU A 200 9.62 3.49 14.76
N ARG A 201 9.31 4.05 15.93
CA ARG A 201 8.80 3.27 17.07
C ARG A 201 7.45 2.64 16.79
N VAL A 202 6.57 3.33 16.05
CA VAL A 202 5.28 2.77 15.64
C VAL A 202 5.51 1.59 14.69
N ALA A 203 6.40 1.73 13.70
CA ALA A 203 6.76 0.64 12.81
C ALA A 203 7.36 -0.57 13.55
N TRP A 204 8.14 -0.33 14.61
CA TRP A 204 8.66 -1.41 15.47
C TRP A 204 7.55 -2.15 16.23
N VAL A 205 6.60 -1.42 16.84
CA VAL A 205 5.47 -2.03 17.55
C VAL A 205 4.58 -2.82 16.59
N VAL A 206 4.27 -2.25 15.43
CA VAL A 206 3.47 -2.90 14.40
C VAL A 206 4.21 -4.14 13.86
N GLY A 207 5.51 -4.05 13.60
CA GLY A 207 6.35 -5.18 13.21
C GLY A 207 6.38 -6.29 14.26
N ALA A 208 6.47 -5.95 15.55
CA ALA A 208 6.47 -6.93 16.64
C ALA A 208 5.12 -7.65 16.74
N LEU A 209 4.01 -6.90 16.67
CA LEU A 209 2.66 -7.49 16.62
C LEU A 209 2.49 -8.41 15.41
N SER A 210 3.04 -8.01 14.25
CA SER A 210 2.99 -8.81 13.02
C SER A 210 3.77 -10.13 13.17
N LEU A 211 4.96 -10.09 13.78
CA LEU A 211 5.76 -11.28 14.05
C LEU A 211 5.05 -12.22 15.03
N VAL A 212 4.48 -11.70 16.11
CA VAL A 212 3.71 -12.49 17.09
C VAL A 212 2.51 -13.15 16.41
N ALA A 213 1.77 -12.41 15.59
CA ALA A 213 0.65 -12.96 14.83
C ALA A 213 1.10 -14.05 13.83
N GLY A 214 2.22 -13.84 13.12
CA GLY A 214 2.77 -14.82 12.19
C GLY A 214 3.23 -16.11 12.87
N VAL A 215 3.89 -16.00 14.03
CA VAL A 215 4.28 -17.17 14.85
C VAL A 215 3.04 -17.90 15.36
N TYR A 216 2.04 -17.17 15.86
CA TYR A 216 0.79 -17.76 16.32
C TYR A 216 0.09 -18.55 15.20
N LEU A 217 -0.03 -17.98 14.00
CA LEU A 217 -0.61 -18.66 12.83
C LEU A 217 0.19 -19.91 12.44
N MET A 218 1.52 -19.85 12.47
CA MET A 218 2.38 -21.00 12.19
C MET A 218 2.17 -22.12 13.22
N THR A 219 2.11 -21.78 14.51
CA THR A 219 1.85 -22.77 15.57
C THR A 219 0.47 -23.38 15.43
N HIS A 220 -0.56 -22.59 15.13
CA HIS A 220 -1.91 -23.11 14.95
C HIS A 220 -2.03 -24.02 13.72
N ALA A 221 -1.31 -23.71 12.63
CA ALA A 221 -1.29 -24.54 11.42
C ALA A 221 -0.53 -25.86 11.62
N LEU A 222 0.45 -25.91 12.52
CA LEU A 222 1.18 -27.13 12.87
C LEU A 222 0.39 -28.07 13.79
N TRP A 223 -0.61 -27.56 14.50
CA TRP A 223 -1.45 -28.31 15.45
C TRP A 223 -2.80 -28.77 14.88
N SER A 224 -3.14 -28.36 13.65
CA SER A 224 -4.38 -28.72 12.93
C SER A 224 -4.15 -29.72 11.81
#